data_AF-A0AAU4YR71-F1
#
_entry.id   AF-A0AAU4YR71-F1
#
_cell.length_a   1.000
_cell.length_b   1.000
_cell.length_c   1.000
_cell.angle_alpha   90.00
_cell.angle_beta   90.00
_cell.angle_gamma   90.00
#
_symmetry.space_group_name_H-M   'P 1'
#
loop_
_entity.id
_entity.type
_entity.pdbx_description
1 polymer ?
#
loop_
_entity_poly.entity_id
_entity_poly.type
_entity_poly.pdbx_seq_one_letter_code
_entity_poly.pdbx_strand_id
1 'polypeptide(L)'
;MDKLMAALDEAHRSAPTYAAEEARAQAFGARALNEFRNEHHYTTDDDQKNHFYAVDLANAEGLYGGHSVDKHVGKTDEQLAQRLRDQQVVRPDGSVRPEAASSYKDLASAQRLTQETLDDIGNAEKIERWLDRLERQPAANERSTLTLDKSFTDITGRTVTRADYDRDGLQAGGSDTRGVNVVLRYKRGLEPPFIVLTSMPTA
;
A
#
# COMPACT_ATOMS: atom_id res chain seq x y z
N MET A 1 -29.97 17.21 -20.15
CA MET A 1 -29.22 15.98 -19.83
C MET A 1 -27.72 16.21 -20.01
N ASP A 2 -27.29 16.87 -21.09
CA ASP A 2 -25.86 17.11 -21.41
C ASP A 2 -25.03 17.80 -20.32
N LYS A 3 -25.63 18.68 -19.50
CA LYS A 3 -24.93 19.37 -18.40
C LYS A 3 -24.51 18.43 -17.24
N LEU A 4 -25.05 17.21 -17.16
CA LEU A 4 -24.76 16.25 -16.10
C LEU A 4 -23.86 15.10 -16.56
N MET A 5 -23.64 14.94 -17.86
CA MET A 5 -22.85 13.81 -18.40
C MET A 5 -21.42 13.83 -17.87
N ALA A 6 -20.75 14.98 -17.88
CA ALA A 6 -19.39 15.10 -17.37
C ALA A 6 -19.27 14.71 -15.88
N ALA A 7 -20.28 15.09 -15.06
CA ALA A 7 -20.32 14.72 -13.65
C ALA A 7 -20.60 13.22 -13.46
N LEU A 8 -21.46 12.65 -14.31
CA LEU A 8 -21.75 11.21 -14.30
C LEU A 8 -20.53 10.39 -14.71
N ASP A 9 -19.79 10.81 -15.73
CA ASP A 9 -18.57 10.14 -16.19
C ASP A 9 -17.48 10.17 -15.10
N GLU A 10 -17.34 11.32 -14.42
CA GLU A 10 -16.42 11.45 -13.28
C GLU A 10 -16.85 10.56 -12.10
N ALA A 11 -18.14 10.52 -11.78
CA ALA A 11 -18.67 9.64 -10.74
C ALA A 11 -18.47 8.16 -11.09
N HIS A 12 -18.70 7.77 -12.35
CA HIS A 12 -18.50 6.41 -12.81
C HIS A 12 -17.03 5.97 -12.70
N ARG A 13 -16.08 6.83 -13.10
CA ARG A 13 -14.64 6.56 -12.95
C ARG A 13 -14.21 6.44 -11.49
N SER A 14 -14.73 7.34 -10.65
CA SER A 14 -14.41 7.40 -9.22
C SER A 14 -15.07 6.28 -8.43
N ALA A 15 -16.11 5.64 -8.98
CA ALA A 15 -16.81 4.56 -8.33
C ALA A 15 -15.84 3.40 -8.09
N PRO A 16 -15.68 2.95 -6.85
CA PRO A 16 -14.75 1.89 -6.51
C PRO A 16 -15.16 0.59 -7.21
N THR A 17 -14.17 -0.21 -7.59
CA THR A 17 -14.46 -1.56 -8.11
C THR A 17 -15.00 -2.44 -6.99
N TYR A 18 -15.64 -3.56 -7.36
CA TYR A 18 -16.06 -4.57 -6.39
C TYR A 18 -14.88 -5.04 -5.52
N ALA A 19 -13.73 -5.35 -6.12
CA ALA A 19 -12.55 -5.81 -5.39
C ALA A 19 -12.00 -4.75 -4.41
N ALA A 20 -12.05 -3.47 -4.79
CA ALA A 20 -11.63 -2.37 -3.91
C ALA A 20 -12.59 -2.21 -2.72
N GLU A 21 -13.92 -2.29 -2.94
CA GLU A 21 -14.89 -2.20 -1.84
C GLU A 21 -14.90 -3.43 -0.94
N GLU A 22 -14.76 -4.62 -1.52
CA GLU A 22 -14.61 -5.85 -0.75
C GLU A 22 -13.39 -5.76 0.16
N ALA A 23 -12.24 -5.28 -0.36
CA ALA A 23 -11.04 -5.09 0.43
C ALA A 23 -11.23 -4.04 1.55
N ARG A 24 -11.89 -2.91 1.28
CA ARG A 24 -12.23 -1.89 2.28
C ARG A 24 -13.15 -2.43 3.37
N ALA A 25 -14.17 -3.19 2.99
CA ALA A 25 -15.11 -3.80 3.92
C ALA A 25 -14.40 -4.83 4.81
N GLN A 26 -13.52 -5.66 4.25
CA GLN A 26 -12.68 -6.60 5.00
C GLN A 26 -11.76 -5.88 5.98
N ALA A 27 -11.07 -4.83 5.54
CA ALA A 27 -10.21 -4.01 6.41
C ALA A 27 -10.98 -3.37 7.56
N PHE A 28 -12.13 -2.76 7.27
CA PHE A 28 -13.00 -2.20 8.31
C PHE A 28 -13.48 -3.27 9.29
N GLY A 29 -13.93 -4.42 8.78
CA GLY A 29 -14.36 -5.55 9.60
C GLY A 29 -13.26 -6.07 10.51
N ALA A 30 -12.05 -6.27 9.97
CA ALA A 30 -10.87 -6.67 10.72
C ALA A 30 -10.55 -5.68 11.86
N ARG A 31 -10.50 -4.38 11.54
CA ARG A 31 -10.30 -3.33 12.55
C ARG A 31 -11.41 -3.31 13.61
N ALA A 32 -12.66 -3.56 13.22
CA ALA A 32 -13.79 -3.61 14.14
C ALA A 32 -13.72 -4.81 15.10
N LEU A 33 -13.21 -5.97 14.66
CA LEU A 33 -12.97 -7.13 15.52
C LEU A 33 -11.96 -6.82 16.62
N ASN A 34 -11.00 -5.93 16.36
CA ASN A 34 -10.07 -5.42 17.35
C ASN A 34 -10.49 -4.07 17.96
N GLU A 35 -11.78 -3.70 17.89
CA GLU A 35 -12.33 -2.46 18.45
C GLU A 35 -11.57 -1.18 18.05
N PHE A 36 -10.95 -1.18 16.88
CA PHE A 36 -10.07 -0.11 16.39
C PHE A 36 -8.91 0.25 17.33
N ARG A 37 -8.46 -0.70 18.16
CA ARG A 37 -7.29 -0.52 19.03
C ARG A 37 -6.04 -0.19 18.21
N ASN A 38 -5.12 0.52 18.86
CA ASN A 38 -3.85 0.96 18.27
C ASN A 38 -2.74 -0.08 18.49
N GLU A 39 -3.01 -1.32 18.10
CA GLU A 39 -2.12 -2.47 18.27
C GLU A 39 -2.19 -3.38 17.03
N HIS A 40 -1.21 -4.28 16.91
CA HIS A 40 -1.27 -5.34 15.91
C HIS A 40 -2.30 -6.39 16.33
N HIS A 41 -3.09 -6.84 15.35
CA HIS A 41 -3.98 -7.97 15.51
C HIS A 41 -3.86 -8.83 14.26
N TYR A 42 -3.37 -10.06 14.43
CA TYR A 42 -3.11 -10.97 13.33
C TYR A 42 -4.25 -11.97 13.21
N THR A 43 -4.91 -11.99 12.05
CA THR A 43 -6.09 -12.84 11.81
C THR A 43 -6.08 -13.55 10.47
N THR A 44 -4.95 -13.52 9.74
CA THR A 44 -4.89 -13.96 8.34
C THR A 44 -4.78 -15.47 8.19
N ASP A 45 -3.85 -16.10 8.91
CA ASP A 45 -3.58 -17.54 8.84
C ASP A 45 -3.09 -18.11 10.18
N ASP A 46 -2.88 -19.42 10.22
CA ASP A 46 -2.35 -20.15 11.39
C ASP A 46 -0.81 -20.09 11.48
N ASP A 47 -0.14 -19.43 10.52
CA ASP A 47 1.30 -19.44 10.32
C ASP A 47 2.02 -18.23 10.92
N GLN A 48 1.35 -17.45 11.79
CA GLN A 48 1.91 -16.27 12.45
C GLN A 48 3.34 -16.50 13.01
N LYS A 49 3.60 -17.69 13.56
CA LYS A 49 4.89 -18.05 14.19
C LYS A 49 6.00 -18.36 13.19
N ASN A 50 5.68 -18.58 11.92
CA ASN A 50 6.61 -18.92 10.85
C ASN A 50 7.12 -17.69 10.09
N HIS A 51 6.58 -16.51 10.39
CA HIS A 51 7.03 -15.24 9.83
C HIS A 51 8.11 -14.58 10.69
N PHE A 52 9.07 -13.89 10.07
CA PHE A 52 10.00 -13.05 10.83
C PHE A 52 9.24 -11.91 11.53
N TYR A 53 8.31 -11.30 10.80
CA TYR A 53 7.44 -10.24 11.27
C TYR A 53 6.04 -10.44 10.67
N ALA A 54 5.18 -11.10 11.42
CA ALA A 54 3.81 -11.35 10.99
C ALA A 54 3.01 -10.04 10.94
N VAL A 55 2.37 -9.77 9.79
CA VAL A 55 1.52 -8.59 9.62
C VAL A 55 0.18 -8.98 9.00
N ASP A 56 -0.88 -8.30 9.44
CA ASP A 56 -2.21 -8.41 8.86
C ASP A 56 -2.54 -7.07 8.22
N LEU A 57 -2.58 -7.04 6.89
CA LEU A 57 -2.72 -5.81 6.11
C LEU A 57 -4.12 -5.18 6.26
N ALA A 58 -5.14 -6.01 6.47
CA ALA A 58 -6.50 -5.55 6.76
C ALA A 58 -6.55 -4.86 8.13
N ASN A 59 -5.94 -5.46 9.15
CA ASN A 59 -5.79 -4.87 10.48
C ASN A 59 -4.80 -3.70 10.54
N ALA A 60 -3.89 -3.57 9.57
CA ALA A 60 -2.98 -2.44 9.45
C ALA A 60 -3.64 -1.20 8.80
N GLU A 61 -4.76 -1.36 8.10
CA GLU A 61 -5.41 -0.25 7.41
C GLU A 61 -5.89 0.81 8.41
N GLY A 62 -5.47 2.06 8.20
CA GLY A 62 -5.73 3.19 9.10
C GLY A 62 -4.90 3.19 10.40
N LEU A 63 -4.23 2.09 10.76
CA LEU A 63 -3.41 2.02 11.97
C LEU A 63 -2.21 2.95 11.82
N TYR A 64 -2.15 4.01 12.64
CA TYR A 64 -1.14 5.07 12.53
C TYR A 64 -0.95 5.66 11.11
N GLY A 65 -2.04 5.68 10.32
CA GLY A 65 -2.06 6.20 8.95
C GLY A 65 -1.63 5.19 7.87
N GLY A 66 -1.62 3.88 8.18
CA GLY A 66 -1.53 2.82 7.18
C GLY A 66 -2.61 2.96 6.10
N HIS A 67 -2.26 2.72 4.84
CA HIS A 67 -3.17 2.96 3.71
C HIS A 67 -2.92 2.04 2.51
N SER A 68 -2.43 0.82 2.77
CA SER A 68 -2.15 -0.17 1.71
C SER A 68 -3.44 -0.59 1.00
N VAL A 69 -4.51 -0.82 1.76
CA VAL A 69 -5.77 -1.36 1.20
C VAL A 69 -6.48 -0.29 0.39
N ASP A 70 -6.71 0.88 0.99
CA ASP A 70 -7.48 1.93 0.32
C ASP A 70 -6.80 2.42 -0.97
N LYS A 71 -5.48 2.56 -0.97
CA LYS A 71 -4.75 3.17 -2.08
C LYS A 71 -4.25 2.18 -3.13
N HIS A 72 -4.06 0.91 -2.79
CA HIS A 72 -3.29 -0.02 -3.62
C HIS A 72 -3.98 -1.37 -3.86
N VAL A 73 -5.28 -1.52 -3.59
CA VAL A 73 -6.01 -2.76 -3.88
C VAL A 73 -7.19 -2.52 -4.84
N GLY A 74 -7.28 -3.36 -5.87
CA GLY A 74 -8.42 -3.48 -6.78
C GLY A 74 -8.69 -2.28 -7.69
N LYS A 75 -7.71 -1.41 -7.97
CA LYS A 75 -7.92 -0.22 -8.83
C LYS A 75 -7.82 -0.58 -10.31
N THR A 76 -8.65 0.06 -11.14
CA THR A 76 -8.48 0.02 -12.60
C THR A 76 -7.38 0.96 -13.06
N ASP A 77 -6.90 0.78 -14.29
CA ASP A 77 -5.91 1.66 -14.90
C ASP A 77 -6.43 3.12 -14.96
N GLU A 78 -7.70 3.35 -15.28
CA GLU A 78 -8.30 4.69 -15.28
C GLU A 78 -8.34 5.31 -13.88
N GLN A 79 -8.53 4.52 -12.83
CA GLN A 79 -8.49 4.98 -11.44
C GLN A 79 -7.06 5.30 -10.99
N LEU A 80 -6.07 4.53 -11.47
CA LEU A 80 -4.66 4.82 -11.25
C LEU A 80 -4.26 6.12 -11.94
N ALA A 81 -4.67 6.32 -13.20
CA ALA A 81 -4.50 7.56 -13.94
C ALA A 81 -5.21 8.75 -13.25
N GLN A 82 -6.44 8.55 -12.76
CA GLN A 82 -7.17 9.56 -11.98
C GLN A 82 -6.41 9.95 -10.70
N ARG A 83 -5.81 8.99 -10.00
CA ARG A 83 -4.96 9.28 -8.83
C ARG A 83 -3.75 10.13 -9.22
N LEU A 84 -3.13 9.88 -10.37
CA LEU A 84 -2.04 10.71 -10.89
C LEU A 84 -2.51 12.13 -11.21
N ARG A 85 -3.76 12.34 -11.65
CA ARG A 85 -4.36 13.67 -11.84
C ARG A 85 -4.59 14.38 -10.51
N ASP A 86 -5.23 13.70 -9.56
CA ASP A 86 -5.84 14.32 -8.38
C ASP A 86 -4.88 14.48 -7.20
N GLN A 87 -3.91 13.57 -7.06
CA GLN A 87 -2.94 13.59 -5.97
C GLN A 87 -1.59 14.18 -6.40
N GLN A 88 -1.55 14.87 -7.55
CA GLN A 88 -0.30 15.46 -8.01
C GLN A 88 0.17 16.58 -7.10
N VAL A 89 1.47 16.57 -6.80
CA VAL A 89 2.16 17.63 -6.07
C VAL A 89 3.40 17.99 -6.88
N VAL A 90 3.43 19.23 -7.38
CA VAL A 90 4.62 19.81 -8.02
C VAL A 90 5.57 20.27 -6.91
N ARG A 91 6.76 19.70 -6.88
CA ARG A 91 7.81 20.06 -5.92
C ARG A 91 8.61 21.29 -6.41
N PRO A 92 9.35 21.98 -5.52
CA PRO A 92 10.16 23.14 -5.91
C PRO A 92 11.21 22.86 -6.99
N ASP A 93 11.65 21.61 -7.11
CA ASP A 93 12.60 21.14 -8.14
C ASP A 93 11.93 20.82 -9.49
N GLY A 94 10.62 21.05 -9.62
CA GLY A 94 9.83 20.77 -10.82
C GLY A 94 9.38 19.31 -10.93
N SER A 95 9.79 18.42 -10.03
CA SER A 95 9.32 17.03 -10.05
C SER A 95 7.86 16.93 -9.60
N VAL A 96 7.09 16.04 -10.24
CA VAL A 96 5.68 15.81 -9.92
C VAL A 96 5.54 14.46 -9.22
N ARG A 97 4.93 14.46 -8.04
CA ARG A 97 4.62 13.24 -7.28
C ARG A 97 3.11 13.00 -7.22
N PRO A 98 2.63 11.75 -7.19
CA PRO A 98 3.41 10.52 -7.33
C PRO A 98 3.91 10.30 -8.78
N GLU A 99 5.05 9.58 -8.90
CA GLU A 99 5.69 9.22 -10.17
C GLU A 99 5.03 8.00 -10.84
N ALA A 100 4.26 7.22 -10.08
CA ALA A 100 3.42 6.13 -10.56
C ALA A 100 2.28 5.87 -9.57
N ALA A 101 1.21 5.26 -10.05
CA ALA A 101 0.14 4.73 -9.23
C ALA A 101 -0.03 3.25 -9.58
N SER A 102 -0.06 2.39 -8.57
CA SER A 102 -0.13 0.94 -8.75
C SER A 102 -1.15 0.30 -7.82
N SER A 103 -1.63 -0.87 -8.23
CA SER A 103 -2.61 -1.65 -7.48
C SER A 103 -2.34 -3.14 -7.59
N TYR A 104 -2.43 -3.83 -6.44
CA TYR A 104 -2.65 -5.26 -6.39
C TYR A 104 -4.00 -5.60 -7.02
N LYS A 105 -4.13 -6.84 -7.46
CA LYS A 105 -5.39 -7.40 -7.97
C LYS A 105 -6.49 -7.40 -6.89
N ASP A 106 -6.16 -7.89 -5.71
CA ASP A 106 -7.07 -8.12 -4.59
C ASP A 106 -6.32 -8.10 -3.25
N LEU A 107 -7.07 -8.09 -2.14
CA LEU A 107 -6.50 -8.01 -0.79
C LEU A 107 -5.69 -9.26 -0.42
N ALA A 108 -6.11 -10.44 -0.88
CA ALA A 108 -5.38 -11.68 -0.65
C ALA A 108 -3.97 -11.65 -1.28
N SER A 109 -3.86 -11.15 -2.51
CA SER A 109 -2.57 -10.95 -3.18
C SER A 109 -1.73 -9.90 -2.47
N ALA A 110 -2.34 -8.79 -2.04
CA ALA A 110 -1.65 -7.74 -1.29
C ALA A 110 -1.08 -8.26 0.03
N GLN A 111 -1.88 -9.02 0.80
CA GLN A 111 -1.46 -9.66 2.05
C GLN A 111 -0.28 -10.60 1.81
N ARG A 112 -0.44 -11.56 0.90
CA ARG A 112 0.58 -12.57 0.60
C ARG A 112 1.90 -11.94 0.18
N LEU A 113 1.86 -11.04 -0.81
CA LEU A 113 3.07 -10.42 -1.35
C LEU A 113 3.76 -9.48 -0.36
N THR A 114 2.99 -8.83 0.53
CA THR A 114 3.56 -8.04 1.62
C THR A 114 4.29 -8.94 2.61
N GLN A 115 3.65 -10.03 3.04
CA GLN A 115 4.26 -10.98 3.97
C GLN A 115 5.51 -11.64 3.37
N GLU A 116 5.47 -12.09 2.11
CA GLU A 116 6.63 -12.65 1.39
C GLU A 116 7.80 -11.64 1.24
N THR A 117 7.50 -10.34 1.21
CA THR A 117 8.52 -9.27 1.19
C THR A 117 9.18 -9.10 2.55
N LEU A 118 8.42 -9.24 3.64
CA LEU A 118 8.94 -9.19 5.01
C LEU A 118 9.67 -10.48 5.40
N ASP A 119 9.24 -11.61 4.85
CA ASP A 119 9.84 -12.93 5.08
C ASP A 119 11.12 -13.17 4.26
N ASP A 120 11.46 -12.25 3.36
CA ASP A 120 12.75 -12.28 2.70
C ASP A 120 13.88 -12.11 3.71
N ILE A 121 14.82 -13.06 3.76
CA ILE A 121 15.93 -13.04 4.72
C ILE A 121 16.70 -11.72 4.66
N GLY A 122 16.96 -11.20 3.45
CA GLY A 122 17.67 -9.94 3.28
C GLY A 122 16.89 -8.74 3.81
N ASN A 123 15.56 -8.74 3.66
CA ASN A 123 14.71 -7.69 4.21
C ASN A 123 14.52 -7.82 5.72
N ALA A 124 14.37 -9.04 6.26
CA ALA A 124 14.31 -9.29 7.69
C ALA A 124 15.56 -8.74 8.41
N GLU A 125 16.76 -9.00 7.87
CA GLU A 125 17.99 -8.42 8.41
C GLU A 125 18.04 -6.88 8.29
N LYS A 126 17.49 -6.30 7.22
CA LYS A 126 17.40 -4.82 7.08
C LYS A 126 16.50 -4.25 8.18
N ILE A 127 15.39 -4.91 8.49
CA ILE A 127 14.47 -4.53 9.57
C ILE A 127 15.18 -4.61 10.91
N GLU A 128 15.81 -5.74 11.23
CA GLU A 128 16.54 -5.93 12.49
C GLU A 128 17.59 -4.83 12.70
N ARG A 129 18.47 -4.62 11.72
CA ARG A 129 19.49 -3.55 11.78
C ARG A 129 18.88 -2.16 11.91
N TRP A 130 17.71 -1.93 11.32
CA TRP A 130 17.00 -0.65 11.44
C TRP A 130 16.45 -0.47 12.85
N LEU A 131 15.78 -1.47 13.41
CA LEU A 131 15.24 -1.45 14.77
C LEU A 131 16.35 -1.27 15.81
N ASP A 132 17.45 -2.01 15.71
CA ASP A 132 18.64 -1.87 16.57
C ASP A 132 19.16 -0.43 16.66
N ARG A 133 19.18 0.28 15.51
CA ARG A 133 19.60 1.69 15.48
C ARG A 133 18.60 2.59 16.18
N LEU A 134 17.30 2.30 16.05
CA LEU A 134 16.24 3.09 16.64
C LEU A 134 16.14 2.91 18.16
N GLU A 135 16.36 1.70 18.67
CA GLU A 135 16.37 1.43 20.11
C GLU A 135 17.49 2.18 20.85
N ARG A 136 18.63 2.40 20.18
CA ARG A 136 19.73 3.21 20.73
C ARG A 136 19.37 4.70 20.81
N GLN A 137 18.36 5.17 20.08
CA GLN A 137 17.92 6.59 20.04
C GLN A 137 16.39 6.73 19.86
N PRO A 138 15.54 6.30 20.82
CA PRO A 138 14.12 6.06 20.55
C PRO A 138 13.28 7.33 20.32
N ALA A 139 13.51 8.38 21.12
CA ALA A 139 12.63 9.55 21.16
C ALA A 139 12.70 10.45 19.92
N ALA A 140 13.78 10.40 19.15
CA ALA A 140 13.95 11.22 17.94
C ALA A 140 13.26 10.60 16.70
N ASN A 141 12.76 9.37 16.79
CA ASN A 141 12.62 8.51 15.61
C ASN A 141 11.23 7.89 15.39
N GLU A 142 10.16 8.32 16.08
CA GLU A 142 8.78 7.80 15.86
C GLU A 142 8.19 8.08 14.46
N ARG A 143 8.92 8.81 13.61
CA ARG A 143 8.62 9.05 12.20
C ARG A 143 9.59 8.35 11.24
N SER A 144 10.57 7.63 11.76
CA SER A 144 11.51 6.88 10.94
C SER A 144 10.76 5.86 10.09
N THR A 145 11.13 5.79 8.82
CA THR A 145 10.55 4.85 7.86
C THR A 145 11.65 4.01 7.23
N LEU A 146 11.33 2.76 6.93
CA LEU A 146 12.18 1.85 6.17
C LEU A 146 11.41 1.39 4.94
N THR A 147 12.01 1.54 3.77
CA THR A 147 11.48 0.97 2.53
C THR A 147 12.17 -0.34 2.25
N LEU A 148 11.38 -1.36 1.95
CA LEU A 148 11.81 -2.71 1.58
C LEU A 148 11.28 -3.03 0.20
N ASP A 149 12.09 -3.71 -0.58
CA ASP A 149 11.80 -4.08 -1.95
C ASP A 149 11.96 -5.59 -2.12
N LYS A 150 11.13 -6.19 -2.98
CA LYS A 150 11.29 -7.57 -3.44
C LYS A 150 10.76 -7.73 -4.86
N SER A 151 11.48 -8.50 -5.66
CA SER A 151 11.06 -8.92 -7.00
C SER A 151 10.49 -10.33 -6.96
N PHE A 152 9.47 -10.56 -7.79
CA PHE A 152 8.77 -11.82 -7.92
C PHE A 152 8.82 -12.29 -9.39
N THR A 153 8.65 -13.58 -9.62
CA THR A 153 8.51 -14.13 -10.98
C THR A 153 7.15 -13.82 -11.57
N ASP A 154 6.12 -13.89 -10.72
CA ASP A 154 4.72 -13.70 -11.08
C ASP A 154 4.32 -12.22 -11.04
N ILE A 155 3.23 -11.92 -11.75
CA ILE A 155 2.67 -10.56 -11.78
C ILE A 155 2.16 -10.20 -10.38
N THR A 156 2.68 -9.10 -9.83
CA THR A 156 2.33 -8.59 -8.51
C THR A 156 1.15 -7.62 -8.56
N GLY A 157 0.92 -6.99 -9.70
CA GLY A 157 -0.14 -6.00 -9.89
C GLY A 157 -0.01 -5.24 -11.20
N ARG A 158 -0.69 -4.11 -11.27
CA ARG A 158 -0.62 -3.19 -12.41
C ARG A 158 -0.18 -1.81 -11.96
N THR A 159 0.50 -1.09 -12.85
CA THR A 159 0.99 0.27 -12.62
C THR A 159 0.74 1.17 -13.81
N VAL A 160 0.35 2.42 -13.55
CA VAL A 160 0.36 3.52 -14.51
C VAL A 160 1.47 4.48 -14.07
N THR A 161 2.40 4.78 -14.97
CA THR A 161 3.48 5.74 -14.68
C THR A 161 3.03 7.17 -14.96
N ARG A 162 3.70 8.15 -14.34
CA ARG A 162 3.54 9.57 -14.68
C ARG A 162 3.76 9.83 -16.16
N ALA A 163 4.78 9.19 -16.76
CA ALA A 163 5.09 9.36 -18.18
C ALA A 163 3.93 8.86 -19.08
N ASP A 164 3.29 7.75 -18.72
CA ASP A 164 2.12 7.25 -19.45
C ASP A 164 0.92 8.18 -19.27
N TYR A 165 0.68 8.67 -18.06
CA TYR A 165 -0.37 9.66 -17.81
C TYR A 165 -0.15 10.99 -18.53
N ASP A 166 1.08 11.51 -18.55
CA ASP A 166 1.36 12.79 -19.21
C ASP A 166 1.19 12.67 -20.74
N ARG A 167 1.35 11.46 -21.29
CA ARG A 167 1.14 11.15 -22.71
C ARG A 167 -0.32 10.93 -23.06
N ASP A 168 -1.03 10.11 -22.28
CA ASP A 168 -2.35 9.55 -22.64
C ASP A 168 -3.49 10.04 -21.71
N GLY A 169 -3.17 10.83 -20.69
CA GLY A 169 -4.11 11.35 -19.70
C GLY A 169 -4.84 10.23 -18.95
N LEU A 170 -6.15 10.39 -18.82
CA LEU A 170 -7.03 9.41 -18.16
C LEU A 170 -7.21 8.10 -18.94
N GLN A 171 -6.67 8.02 -20.17
CA GLN A 171 -6.67 6.81 -20.99
C GLN A 171 -5.35 6.04 -20.92
N ALA A 172 -4.43 6.46 -20.03
CA ALA A 172 -3.17 5.76 -19.82
C ALA A 172 -3.40 4.32 -19.36
N GLY A 173 -2.94 3.37 -20.18
CA GLY A 173 -3.01 1.95 -19.88
C GLY A 173 -1.97 1.54 -18.84
N GLY A 174 -2.36 0.63 -17.96
CA GLY A 174 -1.46 0.03 -16.99
C GLY A 174 -0.56 -1.04 -17.60
N SER A 175 0.58 -1.27 -16.97
CA SER A 175 1.50 -2.37 -17.27
C SER A 175 1.61 -3.31 -16.08
N ASP A 176 1.83 -4.59 -16.36
CA ASP A 176 2.03 -5.59 -15.31
C ASP A 176 3.36 -5.37 -14.59
N THR A 177 3.34 -5.45 -13.26
CA THR A 177 4.52 -5.30 -12.42
C THR A 177 4.94 -6.63 -11.82
N ARG A 178 6.21 -6.71 -11.42
CA ARG A 178 6.77 -7.88 -10.73
C ARG A 178 7.53 -7.52 -9.46
N GLY A 179 7.59 -6.24 -9.09
CA GLY A 179 8.14 -5.78 -7.82
C GLY A 179 7.05 -5.48 -6.80
N VAL A 180 7.45 -5.45 -5.54
CA VAL A 180 6.68 -4.88 -4.42
C VAL A 180 7.59 -4.00 -3.58
N ASN A 181 7.06 -2.85 -3.17
CA ASN A 181 7.65 -2.01 -2.14
C ASN A 181 6.76 -1.99 -0.90
N VAL A 182 7.36 -2.28 0.26
CA VAL A 182 6.73 -2.16 1.58
C VAL A 182 7.43 -1.05 2.34
N VAL A 183 6.67 -0.05 2.77
CA VAL A 183 7.16 1.03 3.62
C VAL A 183 6.71 0.77 5.06
N LEU A 184 7.66 0.56 5.94
CA LEU A 184 7.44 0.44 7.38
C LEU A 184 7.60 1.81 8.05
N ARG A 185 6.88 2.03 9.14
CA ARG A 185 7.05 3.20 10.01
C ARG A 185 7.21 2.75 11.45
N TYR A 186 8.28 3.20 12.11
CA TYR A 186 8.56 2.85 13.50
C TYR A 186 7.48 3.38 14.44
N LYS A 187 7.03 2.50 15.34
CA LYS A 187 6.07 2.81 16.40
C LYS A 187 6.42 2.04 17.66
N ARG A 188 6.93 2.79 18.64
CA ARG A 188 7.22 2.26 19.97
C ARG A 188 5.94 1.76 20.64
N GLY A 189 6.04 0.62 21.32
CA GLY A 189 4.94 0.00 22.04
C GLY A 189 4.07 -0.94 21.20
N LEU A 190 4.46 -1.18 19.94
CA LEU A 190 3.92 -2.27 19.13
C LEU A 190 4.87 -3.46 19.14
N GLU A 191 4.32 -4.65 18.90
CA GLU A 191 5.07 -5.88 18.67
C GLU A 191 4.62 -6.50 17.33
N PRO A 192 5.44 -6.45 16.27
CA PRO A 192 6.75 -5.78 16.21
C PRO A 192 6.63 -4.24 16.27
N PRO A 193 7.72 -3.48 16.56
CA PRO A 193 7.65 -2.04 16.84
C PRO A 193 7.54 -1.16 15.58
N PHE A 194 6.72 -1.55 14.61
CA PHE A 194 6.46 -0.80 13.39
C PHE A 194 5.11 -1.16 12.78
N ILE A 195 4.58 -0.27 11.95
CA ILE A 195 3.41 -0.56 11.10
C ILE A 195 3.80 -0.61 9.64
N VAL A 196 3.04 -1.38 8.84
CA VAL A 196 3.05 -1.24 7.39
C VAL A 196 2.30 0.04 7.04
N LEU A 197 3.06 1.07 6.65
CA LEU A 197 2.49 2.37 6.29
C LEU A 197 1.81 2.29 4.92
N THR A 198 2.49 1.65 3.98
CA THR A 198 1.94 1.34 2.67
C THR A 198 2.68 0.15 2.08
N SER A 199 1.97 -0.65 1.32
CA SER A 199 2.50 -1.73 0.49
C SER A 199 1.93 -1.54 -0.90
N MET A 200 2.76 -1.64 -1.94
CA MET A 200 2.33 -1.42 -3.31
C MET A 200 3.18 -2.19 -4.33
N PRO A 201 2.59 -2.62 -5.47
CA PRO A 201 3.38 -3.13 -6.57
C PRO A 201 4.27 -2.05 -7.18
N THR A 202 5.42 -2.45 -7.72
CA THR A 202 6.36 -1.54 -8.39
C THR A 202 6.88 -2.12 -9.70
N ALA A 203 7.07 -1.24 -10.69
CA ALA A 203 7.67 -1.57 -11.98
C ALA A 203 9.10 -2.09 -11.81
#